data_AF-A0A973CHA7-F1
#
_entry.id   AF-A0A973CHA7-F1
#
_cell.length_a   1.000
_cell.length_b   1.000
_cell.length_c   1.000
_cell.angle_alpha   90.00
_cell.angle_beta   90.00
_cell.angle_gamma   90.00
#
_symmetry.space_group_name_H-M   'P 1'
#
loop_
_entity.id
_entity.type
_entity.pdbx_description
1 polymer ?
#
loop_
_entity_poly.entity_id
_entity_poly.type
_entity_poly.pdbx_seq_one_letter_code
_entity_poly.pdbx_strand_id
1 'polypeptide(L)'
;MNVNLKKEVCGPCKKFVNIGQPILECEICNIAIHTKCYKVAKFCHINGCWTCDKCAHEIEPRYNPFSTIQGYFASDKFYDDHDTYDDNILQQASVILNNCKKYNINDFAEALKTINHAHNDQPTATPQAPQLSSLFLNIDGHASNFDQFLTEIKRLDHNFSIIGLAETNTDASLKQLYNIPNYNSYYQNPIENKHKGSGVALYVHNSLNVTVEESLSDTTPDIES
;
A
#
# COMPACT_ATOMS: atom_id res chain seq x y z
N MET A 1 -41.09 -16.07 -31.24
CA MET A 1 -39.73 -15.63 -31.65
C MET A 1 -38.73 -16.60 -31.04
N ASN A 2 -38.01 -17.38 -31.85
CA ASN A 2 -36.93 -18.23 -31.35
C ASN A 2 -35.71 -17.36 -31.09
N VAL A 3 -35.41 -17.12 -29.81
CA VAL A 3 -34.16 -16.46 -29.41
C VAL A 3 -33.06 -17.51 -29.50
N ASN A 4 -32.25 -17.47 -30.56
CA ASN A 4 -31.02 -18.26 -30.64
C ASN A 4 -30.01 -17.69 -29.64
N LEU A 5 -30.06 -18.17 -28.41
CA LEU A 5 -29.04 -17.89 -27.40
C LEU A 5 -27.72 -18.51 -27.87
N LYS A 6 -26.72 -17.67 -28.13
CA LYS A 6 -25.35 -18.13 -28.36
C LYS A 6 -24.87 -18.82 -27.08
N LYS A 7 -24.73 -20.15 -27.13
CA LYS A 7 -24.23 -20.92 -25.99
C LYS A 7 -22.73 -20.65 -25.84
N GLU A 8 -22.32 -20.27 -24.64
CA GLU A 8 -20.90 -20.15 -24.33
C GLU A 8 -20.22 -21.52 -24.37
N VAL A 9 -18.98 -21.54 -24.86
CA VAL A 9 -18.17 -22.75 -24.98
C VAL A 9 -16.97 -22.60 -24.06
N CYS A 10 -16.81 -23.57 -23.16
CA CYS A 10 -15.68 -23.64 -22.26
C CYS A 10 -14.39 -23.82 -23.08
N GLY A 11 -13.55 -22.78 -23.10
CA GLY A 11 -12.30 -22.74 -23.88
C GLY A 11 -11.39 -23.97 -23.67
N PRO A 12 -11.18 -24.45 -22.43
CA PRO A 12 -10.35 -25.63 -22.14
C PRO A 12 -10.91 -26.96 -22.66
N CYS A 13 -12.17 -27.28 -22.38
CA CYS A 13 -12.73 -28.61 -22.71
C CYS A 13 -13.55 -28.65 -24.00
N LYS A 14 -13.76 -27.50 -24.65
CA LYS A 14 -14.53 -27.32 -25.89
C LYS A 14 -16.00 -27.77 -25.79
N LYS A 15 -16.54 -27.91 -24.57
CA LYS A 15 -17.96 -28.25 -24.33
C LYS A 15 -18.76 -27.00 -23.97
N PHE A 16 -20.06 -27.03 -24.22
CA PHE A 16 -20.96 -25.95 -23.82
C PHE A 16 -20.98 -25.76 -22.31
N VAL A 17 -21.03 -24.50 -21.90
CA VAL A 17 -21.38 -24.07 -20.55
C VAL A 17 -22.89 -23.97 -20.51
N ASN A 18 -23.55 -24.88 -19.79
CA ASN A 18 -25.01 -24.88 -19.66
C ASN A 18 -25.44 -24.17 -18.38
N ILE A 19 -26.64 -23.60 -18.41
CA ILE A 19 -27.28 -23.00 -17.23
C ILE A 19 -27.37 -24.05 -16.11
N GLY A 20 -27.05 -23.64 -14.88
CA GLY A 20 -27.09 -24.49 -13.68
C GLY A 20 -25.84 -25.34 -13.45
N GLN A 21 -24.82 -25.25 -14.31
CA GLN A 21 -23.52 -25.89 -14.06
C GLN A 21 -22.62 -24.97 -13.21
N PRO A 22 -21.77 -25.53 -12.34
CA PRO A 22 -20.72 -24.76 -11.68
C PRO A 22 -19.76 -24.16 -12.71
N ILE A 23 -19.65 -22.83 -12.69
CA ILE A 23 -18.76 -22.06 -13.55
C ILE A 23 -17.73 -21.30 -12.71
N LEU A 24 -16.65 -20.91 -13.37
CA LEU A 24 -15.70 -19.93 -12.90
C LEU A 24 -15.57 -18.86 -13.98
N GLU A 25 -15.74 -17.61 -13.59
CA GLU A 25 -15.70 -16.46 -14.49
C GLU A 25 -14.47 -15.61 -14.19
N CYS A 26 -13.82 -15.10 -15.24
CA CYS A 26 -12.76 -14.13 -15.08
C CYS A 26 -13.35 -12.75 -14.81
N GLU A 27 -13.01 -12.12 -13.69
CA GLU A 27 -13.58 -10.83 -13.29
C GLU A 27 -13.14 -9.63 -14.16
N ILE A 28 -12.22 -9.83 -15.11
CA ILE A 28 -11.73 -8.77 -16.01
C ILE A 28 -12.33 -8.87 -17.40
N CYS A 29 -12.33 -10.07 -17.99
CA CYS A 29 -12.76 -10.29 -19.38
C CYS A 29 -14.06 -11.09 -19.49
N ASN A 30 -14.68 -11.43 -18.35
CA ASN A 30 -15.94 -12.17 -18.24
C ASN A 30 -15.94 -13.50 -18.99
N ILE A 31 -14.76 -14.11 -19.20
CA ILE A 31 -14.68 -15.43 -19.82
C ILE A 31 -15.07 -16.49 -18.78
N ALA A 32 -16.14 -17.23 -19.07
CA ALA A 32 -16.60 -18.31 -18.22
C ALA A 32 -16.02 -19.68 -18.66
N ILE A 33 -15.61 -20.47 -17.67
CA ILE A 33 -15.20 -21.87 -17.84
C ILE A 33 -15.95 -22.75 -16.85
N HIS A 34 -15.98 -24.06 -17.08
CA HIS A 34 -16.42 -24.99 -16.03
C HIS A 34 -15.44 -24.92 -14.85
N THR A 35 -15.93 -24.91 -13.60
CA THR A 35 -15.08 -24.87 -12.41
C THR A 35 -14.01 -25.98 -12.42
N LYS A 36 -14.35 -27.19 -12.87
CA LYS A 36 -13.41 -28.32 -13.00
C LYS A 36 -12.26 -28.09 -14.00
N CYS A 37 -12.41 -27.13 -14.92
CA CYS A 37 -11.42 -26.82 -15.93
C CYS A 37 -10.40 -25.78 -15.47
N TYR A 38 -10.52 -25.22 -14.26
CA TYR A 38 -9.69 -24.10 -13.80
C TYR A 38 -8.17 -24.38 -13.88
N LYS A 39 -7.71 -25.58 -13.46
CA LYS A 39 -6.29 -25.96 -13.54
C LYS A 39 -5.77 -25.99 -14.98
N VAL A 40 -6.57 -26.54 -15.90
CA VAL A 40 -6.20 -26.65 -17.32
C VAL A 40 -6.21 -25.27 -17.99
N ALA A 41 -7.17 -24.43 -17.60
CA ALA A 41 -7.29 -23.05 -18.04
C ALA A 41 -6.24 -22.12 -17.44
N LYS A 42 -5.45 -22.61 -16.47
CA LYS A 42 -4.53 -21.83 -15.64
C LYS A 42 -5.20 -20.59 -15.02
N PHE A 43 -6.46 -20.73 -14.62
CA PHE A 43 -7.10 -19.70 -13.82
C PHE A 43 -6.42 -19.61 -12.47
N CYS A 44 -6.23 -18.40 -11.99
CA CYS A 44 -5.61 -18.12 -10.71
C CYS A 44 -6.39 -17.05 -9.94
N HIS A 45 -6.15 -17.02 -8.64
CA HIS A 45 -6.71 -16.04 -7.74
C HIS A 45 -5.63 -14.99 -7.45
N ILE A 46 -5.84 -13.76 -7.93
CA ILE A 46 -4.90 -12.64 -7.79
C ILE A 46 -5.68 -11.45 -7.23
N ASN A 47 -5.14 -10.83 -6.17
CA ASN A 47 -5.71 -9.64 -5.52
C ASN A 47 -7.19 -9.78 -5.10
N GLY A 48 -7.64 -10.99 -4.76
CA GLY A 48 -9.02 -11.26 -4.36
C GLY A 48 -9.97 -11.63 -5.51
N CYS A 49 -9.49 -11.62 -6.76
CA CYS A 49 -10.30 -11.87 -7.94
C CYS A 49 -9.90 -13.18 -8.64
N TRP A 50 -10.87 -13.89 -9.20
CA TRP A 50 -10.59 -14.99 -10.13
C TRP A 50 -10.30 -14.47 -11.54
N THR A 51 -9.17 -14.86 -12.10
CA THR A 51 -8.69 -14.32 -13.37
C THR A 51 -8.20 -15.44 -14.29
N CYS A 52 -8.43 -15.25 -15.59
CA CYS A 52 -7.90 -16.14 -16.61
C CYS A 52 -6.39 -15.92 -16.80
N ASP A 53 -5.70 -16.93 -17.34
CA ASP A 53 -4.25 -16.90 -17.60
C ASP A 53 -3.80 -15.61 -18.28
N LYS A 54 -4.54 -15.12 -19.29
CA LYS A 54 -4.17 -13.90 -20.02
C LYS A 54 -4.23 -12.66 -19.14
N CYS A 55 -5.36 -12.44 -18.47
CA CYS A 55 -5.56 -11.27 -17.62
C CYS A 55 -4.63 -11.31 -16.40
N ALA A 56 -4.32 -12.49 -15.88
CA ALA A 56 -3.41 -12.65 -14.75
C ALA A 56 -2.02 -12.04 -15.00
N HIS A 57 -1.52 -12.07 -16.26
CA HIS A 57 -0.22 -11.47 -16.61
C HIS A 57 -0.25 -9.94 -16.69
N GLU A 58 -1.43 -9.34 -16.82
CA GLU A 58 -1.62 -7.89 -16.87
C GLU A 58 -1.84 -7.30 -15.46
N ILE A 59 -2.12 -8.14 -14.47
CA ILE A 59 -2.37 -7.72 -13.10
C ILE A 59 -1.07 -7.76 -12.32
N GLU A 60 -0.75 -6.62 -11.74
CA GLU A 60 0.31 -6.55 -10.75
C GLU A 60 -0.15 -7.16 -9.41
N PRO A 61 0.60 -8.14 -8.85
CA PRO A 61 0.29 -8.69 -7.54
C PRO A 61 0.42 -7.62 -6.44
N ARG A 62 -0.60 -7.53 -5.59
CA ARG A 62 -0.71 -6.56 -4.51
C ARG A 62 -1.00 -7.26 -3.20
N TYR A 63 -0.34 -6.80 -2.15
CA TYR A 63 -0.66 -7.24 -0.80
C TYR A 63 -1.71 -6.31 -0.20
N ASN A 64 -2.89 -6.85 0.09
CA ASN A 64 -3.93 -6.19 0.86
C ASN A 64 -4.63 -7.21 1.77
N PRO A 65 -4.25 -7.29 3.05
CA PRO A 65 -4.86 -8.24 4.00
C PRO A 65 -6.30 -7.87 4.36
N PHE A 66 -6.73 -6.65 4.01
CA PHE A 66 -8.04 -6.09 4.29
C PHE A 66 -8.97 -6.14 3.07
N SER A 67 -8.56 -6.83 2.00
CA SER A 67 -9.34 -6.95 0.76
C SER A 67 -10.68 -7.65 0.96
N THR A 68 -10.75 -8.59 1.89
CA THR A 68 -11.96 -9.37 2.19
C THR A 68 -12.96 -8.63 3.09
N ILE A 69 -12.55 -7.55 3.76
CA ILE A 69 -13.44 -6.77 4.65
C ILE A 69 -14.62 -6.18 3.86
N GLN A 70 -14.40 -5.80 2.60
CA GLN A 70 -15.47 -5.34 1.71
C GLN A 70 -16.46 -6.46 1.34
N GLY A 71 -16.02 -7.73 1.34
CA GLY A 71 -16.82 -8.90 0.97
C GLY A 71 -17.64 -9.51 2.11
N TYR A 72 -17.31 -9.23 3.37
CA TYR A 72 -18.10 -9.71 4.53
C TYR A 72 -19.51 -9.10 4.57
N PHE A 73 -19.69 -7.91 3.99
CA PHE A 73 -21.01 -7.29 3.81
C PHE A 73 -21.86 -7.95 2.71
N ALA A 74 -21.27 -8.84 1.90
CA ALA A 74 -21.94 -9.60 0.83
C ALA A 74 -22.07 -11.09 1.20
N SER A 75 -22.03 -11.42 2.50
CA SER A 75 -22.39 -12.74 3.00
C SER A 75 -23.87 -13.01 2.71
N ASP A 76 -24.15 -13.97 1.82
CA ASP A 76 -25.49 -14.54 1.58
C ASP A 76 -26.10 -15.23 2.84
N LYS A 77 -25.38 -15.23 3.97
CA LYS A 77 -25.89 -15.78 5.22
C LYS A 77 -26.74 -14.74 5.92
N PHE A 78 -28.04 -14.82 5.64
CA PHE A 78 -29.15 -14.05 6.22
C PHE A 78 -29.22 -14.00 7.76
N TYR A 79 -28.32 -14.67 8.51
CA TYR A 79 -28.39 -14.82 9.97
C TYR A 79 -27.11 -14.43 10.73
N ASP A 80 -26.05 -13.97 10.06
CA ASP A 80 -24.84 -13.49 10.76
C ASP A 80 -24.95 -11.99 11.05
N ASP A 81 -26.04 -11.60 11.74
CA ASP A 81 -26.34 -10.23 12.17
C ASP A 81 -25.74 -9.96 13.57
N HIS A 82 -24.49 -10.37 13.76
CA HIS A 82 -23.71 -10.05 14.95
C HIS A 82 -22.62 -9.06 14.59
N ASP A 83 -22.95 -7.78 14.78
CA ASP A 83 -22.05 -6.64 14.84
C ASP A 83 -21.09 -6.53 13.65
N THR A 84 -21.62 -6.09 12.51
CA THR A 84 -20.84 -5.46 11.44
C THR A 84 -20.12 -4.23 12.01
N TYR A 85 -18.96 -4.43 12.62
CA TYR A 85 -18.02 -3.34 12.84
C TYR A 85 -17.59 -2.87 11.46
N ASP A 86 -18.26 -1.82 10.96
CA ASP A 86 -17.76 -0.92 9.94
C ASP A 86 -16.47 -0.29 10.49
N ASP A 87 -15.39 -1.06 10.47
CA ASP A 87 -14.08 -0.55 10.82
C ASP A 87 -13.62 0.33 9.66
N ASN A 88 -14.09 1.58 9.69
CA ASN A 88 -13.76 2.63 8.74
C ASN A 88 -12.24 2.77 8.58
N ILE A 89 -11.46 2.47 9.62
CA ILE A 89 -9.99 2.54 9.58
C ILE A 89 -9.46 1.41 8.69
N LEU A 90 -9.92 0.17 8.90
CA LEU A 90 -9.52 -0.97 8.06
C LEU A 90 -10.01 -0.82 6.61
N GLN A 91 -11.19 -0.25 6.40
CA GLN A 91 -11.68 0.07 5.06
C GLN A 91 -10.78 1.11 4.38
N GLN A 92 -10.39 2.18 5.08
CA GLN A 92 -9.45 3.18 4.56
C GLN A 92 -8.08 2.56 4.25
N ALA A 93 -7.55 1.72 5.15
CA ALA A 93 -6.29 1.01 4.93
C ALA A 93 -6.37 0.12 3.67
N SER A 94 -7.47 -0.61 3.49
CA SER A 94 -7.72 -1.43 2.30
C SER A 94 -7.73 -0.59 1.01
N VAL A 95 -8.41 0.56 1.03
CA VAL A 95 -8.45 1.49 -0.11
C VAL A 95 -7.04 2.01 -0.42
N ILE A 96 -6.24 2.37 0.58
CA ILE A 96 -4.87 2.83 0.39
C ILE A 96 -4.01 1.74 -0.27
N LEU A 97 -4.04 0.51 0.26
CA LEU A 97 -3.24 -0.60 -0.25
C LEU A 97 -3.62 -0.99 -1.68
N ASN A 98 -4.92 -0.97 -2.01
CA ASN A 98 -5.40 -1.22 -3.36
C ASN A 98 -4.94 -0.14 -4.35
N ASN A 99 -4.88 1.12 -3.92
CA ASN A 99 -4.51 2.26 -4.75
C ASN A 99 -3.01 2.60 -4.73
N CYS A 100 -2.19 1.81 -4.02
CA CYS A 100 -0.74 2.01 -3.98
C CYS A 100 -0.13 1.94 -5.39
N LYS A 101 0.73 2.88 -5.75
CA LYS A 101 1.34 2.90 -7.09
C LYS A 101 2.82 2.60 -6.98
N LYS A 102 3.32 1.73 -7.85
CA LYS A 102 4.75 1.59 -8.06
C LYS A 102 5.19 2.63 -9.06
N TYR A 103 6.31 3.26 -8.75
CA TYR A 103 6.92 4.26 -9.59
C TYR A 103 8.35 3.81 -9.92
N ASN A 104 8.77 4.05 -11.16
CA ASN A 104 10.20 4.19 -11.42
C ASN A 104 10.66 5.59 -10.98
N ILE A 105 11.97 5.86 -11.02
CA ILE A 105 12.54 7.13 -10.55
C ILE A 105 11.95 8.35 -11.29
N ASN A 106 11.72 8.24 -12.61
CA ASN A 106 11.18 9.33 -13.41
C ASN A 106 9.70 9.55 -13.10
N ASP A 107 8.90 8.49 -13.08
CA ASP A 107 7.47 8.57 -12.78
C ASP A 107 7.25 9.11 -11.36
N PHE A 108 8.12 8.75 -10.42
CA PHE A 108 8.06 9.24 -9.04
C PHE A 108 8.37 10.73 -8.98
N ALA A 109 9.44 11.17 -9.65
CA ALA A 109 9.79 12.60 -9.73
C ALA A 109 8.68 13.43 -10.38
N GLU A 110 8.00 12.91 -11.41
CA GLU A 110 6.83 13.55 -12.00
C GLU A 110 5.63 13.60 -11.04
N ALA A 111 5.37 12.51 -10.32
CA ALA A 111 4.32 12.48 -9.30
C ALA A 111 4.57 13.53 -8.20
N LEU A 112 5.82 13.70 -7.75
CA LEU A 112 6.19 14.71 -6.77
C LEU A 112 5.95 16.15 -7.28
N LYS A 113 6.18 16.42 -8.56
CA LYS A 113 5.86 17.73 -9.16
C LYS A 113 4.38 18.05 -9.07
N THR A 114 3.50 17.07 -9.27
CA THR A 114 2.04 17.32 -9.18
C THR A 114 1.58 17.70 -7.77
N ILE A 115 2.21 17.13 -6.73
CA ILE A 115 2.02 17.53 -5.33
C ILE A 115 2.48 18.99 -5.12
N ASN A 116 3.61 19.39 -5.71
CA ASN A 116 4.13 20.75 -5.62
C ASN A 116 3.30 21.79 -6.42
N HIS A 117 2.66 21.40 -7.53
CA HIS A 117 1.86 22.30 -8.38
C HIS A 117 0.44 22.55 -7.86
N ALA A 118 -0.13 21.60 -7.11
CA ALA A 118 -1.37 21.84 -6.35
C ALA A 118 -1.26 23.06 -5.42
N HIS A 119 -0.02 23.40 -5.00
CA HIS A 119 0.29 24.57 -4.19
C HIS A 119 0.33 25.91 -4.94
N ASN A 120 0.51 25.93 -6.27
CA ASN A 120 0.88 27.17 -6.99
C ASN A 120 -0.09 27.61 -8.10
N ASP A 121 -0.88 26.72 -8.70
CA ASP A 121 -1.56 27.03 -9.98
C ASP A 121 -3.10 27.17 -9.93
N GLN A 122 -3.73 27.29 -8.75
CA GLN A 122 -5.16 27.64 -8.70
C GLN A 122 -5.50 28.74 -7.68
N PRO A 123 -5.94 29.94 -8.13
CA PRO A 123 -6.69 30.86 -7.30
C PRO A 123 -8.12 30.32 -7.14
N THR A 124 -8.28 29.23 -6.39
CA THR A 124 -9.60 28.81 -5.90
C THR A 124 -9.89 29.55 -4.60
N ALA A 125 -11.13 30.03 -4.44
CA ALA A 125 -11.60 30.90 -3.37
C ALA A 125 -11.60 30.26 -1.95
N THR A 126 -10.91 29.13 -1.78
CA THR A 126 -10.76 28.41 -0.53
C THR A 126 -9.29 28.02 -0.38
N PRO A 127 -8.61 28.42 0.71
CA PRO A 127 -7.23 27.98 0.96
C PRO A 127 -7.22 26.46 1.01
N GLN A 128 -6.65 25.81 -0.01
CA GLN A 128 -6.42 24.38 0.04
C GLN A 128 -5.46 24.12 1.20
N ALA A 129 -5.88 23.23 2.12
CA ALA A 129 -5.05 22.86 3.24
C ALA A 129 -3.69 22.34 2.70
N PRO A 130 -2.57 22.71 3.33
CA PRO A 130 -1.25 22.23 2.91
C PRO A 130 -1.25 20.69 2.89
N GLN A 131 -0.89 20.13 1.74
CA GLN A 131 -0.92 18.68 1.56
C GLN A 131 0.31 18.06 2.25
N LEU A 132 0.06 17.24 3.27
CA LEU A 132 1.13 16.57 4.01
C LEU A 132 1.70 15.42 3.16
N SER A 133 3.01 15.39 3.01
CA SER A 133 3.73 14.32 2.31
C SER A 133 4.68 13.60 3.26
N SER A 134 4.68 12.27 3.21
CA SER A 134 5.54 11.43 4.05
C SER A 134 6.36 10.46 3.22
N LEU A 135 7.65 10.35 3.56
CA LEU A 135 8.54 9.30 3.06
C LEU A 135 8.83 8.31 4.18
N PHE A 136 8.74 7.01 3.90
CA PHE A 136 9.20 5.96 4.81
C PHE A 136 10.23 5.09 4.12
N LEU A 137 11.34 4.80 4.80
CA LEU A 137 12.40 3.94 4.29
C LEU A 137 13.03 3.14 5.44
N ASN A 138 13.24 1.85 5.21
CA ASN A 138 14.18 1.09 6.03
C ASN A 138 15.61 1.42 5.53
N ILE A 139 16.41 2.09 6.36
CA ILE A 139 17.74 2.57 5.97
C ILE A 139 18.85 1.51 6.18
N ASP A 140 18.56 0.40 6.86
CA ASP A 140 19.51 -0.67 7.20
C ASP A 140 20.86 -0.11 7.75
N GLY A 141 20.77 0.76 8.75
CA GLY A 141 21.89 1.38 9.43
C GLY A 141 22.30 2.74 8.88
N HIS A 142 22.22 3.77 9.73
CA HIS A 142 22.67 5.12 9.40
C HIS A 142 24.15 5.17 8.99
N ALA A 143 25.02 4.52 9.75
CA ALA A 143 26.47 4.58 9.54
C ALA A 143 26.90 4.13 8.14
N SER A 144 26.13 3.24 7.49
CA SER A 144 26.47 2.70 6.17
C SER A 144 25.75 3.43 5.03
N ASN A 145 24.50 3.87 5.24
CA ASN A 145 23.62 4.27 4.14
C ASN A 145 23.17 5.75 4.16
N PHE A 146 23.48 6.51 5.22
CA PHE A 146 22.93 7.86 5.38
C PHE A 146 23.37 8.85 4.29
N ASP A 147 24.63 8.85 3.90
CA ASP A 147 25.13 9.78 2.86
C ASP A 147 24.52 9.49 1.49
N GLN A 148 24.32 8.21 1.18
CA GLN A 148 23.62 7.81 -0.04
C GLN A 148 22.15 8.28 0.02
N PHE A 149 21.47 8.03 1.13
CA PHE A 149 20.11 8.48 1.35
C PHE A 149 19.96 10.00 1.18
N LEU A 150 20.86 10.80 1.79
CA LEU A 150 20.88 12.26 1.64
C LEU A 150 21.03 12.70 0.18
N THR A 151 21.86 11.98 -0.59
CA THR A 151 22.05 12.25 -2.01
C THR A 151 20.79 11.95 -2.81
N GLU A 152 20.10 10.85 -2.50
CA GLU A 152 18.86 10.44 -3.16
C GLU A 152 17.72 11.41 -2.89
N ILE A 153 17.48 11.80 -1.64
CA ILE A 153 16.40 12.76 -1.33
C ILE A 153 16.65 14.12 -2.00
N LYS A 154 17.90 14.57 -2.08
CA LYS A 154 18.25 15.84 -2.71
C LYS A 154 17.94 15.85 -4.21
N ARG A 155 17.96 14.68 -4.87
CA ARG A 155 17.65 14.54 -6.29
C ARG A 155 16.15 14.60 -6.61
N LEU A 156 15.28 14.41 -5.60
CA LEU A 156 13.84 14.38 -5.79
C LEU A 156 13.20 15.76 -5.98
N ASP A 157 13.94 16.84 -5.73
CA ASP A 157 13.46 18.24 -5.81
C ASP A 157 12.11 18.46 -5.08
N HIS A 158 11.94 17.75 -3.96
CA HIS A 158 10.76 17.82 -3.11
C HIS A 158 11.19 17.67 -1.65
N ASN A 159 10.67 18.54 -0.78
CA ASN A 159 10.83 18.42 0.66
C ASN A 159 9.59 17.74 1.23
N PHE A 160 9.76 16.53 1.75
CA PHE A 160 8.69 15.83 2.43
C PHE A 160 8.33 16.54 3.73
N SER A 161 7.06 16.53 4.12
CA SER A 161 6.66 17.05 5.44
C SER A 161 7.27 16.22 6.57
N ILE A 162 7.32 14.90 6.37
CA ILE A 162 7.80 13.91 7.34
C ILE A 162 8.65 12.87 6.61
N ILE A 163 9.78 12.48 7.20
CA ILE A 163 10.61 11.35 6.75
C ILE A 163 10.75 10.39 7.93
N GLY A 164 10.26 9.16 7.79
CA GLY A 164 10.45 8.08 8.74
C GLY A 164 11.54 7.13 8.27
N LEU A 165 12.51 6.83 9.14
CA LEU A 165 13.57 5.86 8.91
C LEU A 165 13.47 4.72 9.92
N ALA A 166 13.52 3.48 9.43
CA ALA A 166 13.57 2.27 10.26
C ALA A 166 14.94 1.58 10.14
N GLU A 167 15.27 0.74 11.13
CA GLU A 167 16.56 0.08 11.31
C GLU A 167 17.74 1.06 11.28
N THR A 168 17.61 2.16 12.02
CA THR A 168 18.65 3.19 12.08
C THR A 168 19.93 2.67 12.75
N ASN A 169 19.82 1.64 13.60
CA ASN A 169 20.90 1.04 14.38
C ASN A 169 21.71 2.10 15.16
N THR A 170 21.04 3.17 15.60
CA THR A 170 21.66 4.36 16.19
C THR A 170 20.83 4.84 17.38
N ASP A 171 21.50 5.28 18.43
CA ASP A 171 20.85 5.87 19.61
C ASP A 171 20.51 7.35 19.43
N ALA A 172 19.66 7.88 20.31
CA ALA A 172 19.29 9.28 20.30
C ALA A 172 20.47 10.24 20.60
N SER A 173 21.56 9.76 21.20
CA SER A 173 22.74 10.58 21.52
C SER A 173 23.54 10.96 20.27
N LEU A 174 23.52 10.10 19.26
CA LEU A 174 24.19 10.29 17.98
C LEU A 174 23.33 11.02 16.94
N LYS A 175 22.12 11.45 17.27
CA LYS A 175 21.19 12.11 16.33
C LYS A 175 21.78 13.32 15.59
N GLN A 176 22.73 14.02 16.22
CA GLN A 176 23.37 15.20 15.62
C GLN A 176 24.32 14.84 14.47
N LEU A 177 24.80 13.60 14.40
CA LEU A 177 25.66 13.12 13.34
C LEU A 177 24.89 12.91 12.02
N TYR A 178 23.62 12.52 12.14
CA TYR A 178 22.76 12.18 11.01
C TYR A 178 21.71 13.28 10.80
N ASN A 179 22.16 14.46 10.37
CA ASN A 179 21.30 15.61 10.20
C ASN A 179 20.80 15.75 8.75
N ILE A 180 19.49 15.99 8.57
CA ILE A 180 18.89 16.34 7.29
C ILE A 180 18.58 17.85 7.32
N PRO A 181 19.15 18.66 6.39
CA PRO A 181 18.90 20.10 6.37
C PRO A 181 17.41 20.45 6.30
N ASN A 182 16.98 21.41 7.15
CA ASN A 182 15.59 21.87 7.31
C ASN A 182 14.63 20.92 8.03
N TYR A 183 15.15 19.91 8.73
CA TYR A 183 14.34 19.01 9.54
C TYR A 183 14.80 18.99 11.00
N ASN A 184 13.84 18.81 11.90
CA ASN A 184 14.08 18.40 13.27
C ASN A 184 14.02 16.87 13.34
N SER A 185 14.96 16.23 14.03
CA SER A 185 15.02 14.77 14.16
C SER A 185 14.65 14.28 15.57
N TYR A 186 13.88 13.20 15.61
CA TYR A 186 13.37 12.54 16.80
C TYR A 186 13.71 11.06 16.70
N TYR A 187 14.41 10.53 17.70
CA TYR A 187 14.91 9.16 17.70
C TYR A 187 14.29 8.41 18.87
N GLN A 188 13.96 7.14 18.65
CA GLN A 188 13.75 6.20 19.73
C GLN A 188 15.04 5.42 19.98
N ASN A 189 15.24 5.01 21.23
CA ASN A 189 16.41 4.21 21.57
C ASN A 189 16.27 2.81 20.97
N PRO A 190 17.37 2.26 20.41
CA PRO A 190 17.46 0.85 20.07
C PRO A 190 17.09 -0.04 21.26
N ILE A 191 16.57 -1.25 20.98
CA ILE A 191 16.31 -2.24 22.02
C ILE A 191 17.64 -2.57 22.73
N GLU A 192 17.62 -2.54 24.06
CA GLU A 192 18.81 -2.83 24.87
C GLU A 192 19.39 -4.19 24.51
N ASN A 193 20.71 -4.24 24.25
CA ASN A 193 21.46 -5.43 23.79
C ASN A 193 21.18 -5.89 22.34
N LYS A 194 20.34 -5.19 21.55
CA LYS A 194 20.13 -5.47 20.11
C LYS A 194 20.95 -4.51 19.25
N HIS A 195 22.16 -4.93 18.90
CA HIS A 195 23.10 -4.12 18.13
C HIS A 195 22.75 -3.93 16.64
N LYS A 196 21.81 -4.73 16.09
CA LYS A 196 21.38 -4.64 14.69
C LYS A 196 19.89 -4.94 14.53
N GLY A 197 19.27 -4.32 13.53
CA GLY A 197 17.86 -4.52 13.15
C GLY A 197 16.90 -3.83 14.11
N SER A 198 17.31 -2.69 14.69
CA SER A 198 16.47 -1.90 15.60
C SER A 198 16.70 -0.39 15.43
N GLY A 199 15.85 0.39 16.08
CA GLY A 199 15.91 1.85 16.07
C GLY A 199 15.10 2.47 14.94
N VAL A 200 14.44 3.57 15.27
CA VAL A 200 13.64 4.38 14.35
C VAL A 200 13.98 5.85 14.52
N ALA A 201 13.86 6.61 13.44
CA ALA A 201 13.99 8.06 13.46
C ALA A 201 12.88 8.71 12.65
N LEU A 202 12.35 9.80 13.17
CA LEU A 202 11.41 10.67 12.48
C LEU A 202 12.07 12.03 12.24
N TYR A 203 12.07 12.49 11.01
CA TYR A 203 12.50 13.83 10.64
C TYR A 203 11.26 14.61 10.21
N VAL A 204 11.03 15.75 10.86
CA VAL A 204 9.88 16.60 10.55
C VAL A 204 10.37 17.95 10.06
N HIS A 205 9.84 18.40 8.92
CA HIS A 205 10.26 19.65 8.30
C HIS A 205 10.00 20.84 9.25
N ASN A 206 10.92 21.80 9.28
CA ASN A 206 10.90 22.94 10.21
C ASN A 206 9.69 23.87 10.05
N SER A 207 8.90 23.71 8.99
CA SER A 207 7.64 24.44 8.80
C SER A 207 6.48 23.91 9.64
N LEU A 208 6.62 22.75 10.29
CA LEU A 208 5.59 22.12 11.10
C LEU A 208 5.89 22.26 12.59
N ASN A 209 4.82 22.36 13.38
CA ASN A 209 4.89 22.23 14.82
C ASN A 209 4.69 20.76 15.19
N VAL A 210 5.54 20.24 16.07
CA VAL A 210 5.52 18.84 16.50
C VAL A 210 5.49 18.76 18.01
N THR A 211 4.72 17.80 18.52
CA THR A 211 4.74 17.39 19.92
C THR A 211 4.95 15.88 19.94
N VAL A 212 5.93 15.42 20.72
CA VAL A 212 6.19 13.99 20.90
C VAL A 212 5.26 13.50 22.02
N GLU A 213 4.48 12.47 21.74
CA GLU A 213 3.69 11.78 22.75
C GLU A 213 4.49 10.60 23.29
N GLU A 214 5.15 10.80 24.43
CA GLU A 214 6.04 9.80 25.02
C GLU A 214 5.31 8.50 25.37
N SER A 215 4.01 8.54 25.65
CA SER A 215 3.24 7.32 25.93
C SER A 215 3.14 6.36 24.73
N LEU A 216 3.42 6.86 23.52
CA LEU A 216 3.41 6.08 22.27
C LEU A 216 4.84 5.82 21.76
N SER A 217 5.86 6.25 22.51
CA SER A 217 7.26 6.13 22.10
C SER A 217 7.93 4.81 22.50
N ASP A 218 7.23 3.95 23.25
CA ASP A 218 7.77 2.68 23.73
C ASP A 218 7.46 1.54 22.74
N THR A 219 8.51 0.83 22.31
CA THR A 219 8.36 -0.41 21.55
C THR A 219 7.95 -1.54 22.48
N THR A 220 6.78 -2.11 22.24
CA THR A 220 6.36 -3.34 22.93
C THR A 220 7.03 -4.56 22.27
N PRO A 221 7.33 -5.63 23.03
CA PRO A 221 7.88 -6.87 22.46
C PRO A 221 7.01 -7.46 21.33
N ASP A 222 5.71 -7.18 21.34
CA ASP A 222 4.73 -7.72 20.40
C ASP A 222 4.78 -7.07 19.00
N ILE A 223 5.43 -5.90 18.84
CA ILE A 223 5.55 -5.20 17.55
C ILE A 223 6.86 -5.54 16.81
N GLU A 224 7.88 -6.02 17.52
CA GLU A 224 9.22 -6.33 16.97
C GLU A 224 9.62 -7.83 17.04
N SER A 225 8.67 -8.75 17.29
CA SER A 225 8.94 -10.21 17.38
C SER A 225 8.98 -10.95 16.05
#